data_AF-G3AX19-F1
#
_entry.id   AF-G3AX19-F1
#
_cell.length_a   1.000
_cell.length_b   1.000
_cell.length_c   1.000
_cell.angle_alpha   90.00
_cell.angle_beta   90.00
_cell.angle_gamma   90.00
#
_symmetry.space_group_name_H-M   'P 1'
#
loop_
_entity.id
_entity.type
_entity.pdbx_description
1 polymer ?
#
loop_
_entity_poly.entity_id
_entity_poly.type
_entity_poly.pdbx_seq_one_letter_code
_entity_poly.pdbx_strand_id
1 'polypeptide(L)'
;MALFDRFCFYYYLIHIPVTVLIDSSVVVTPVFRFQEWIIDFHVATNKDILMTSKPLWFKGFVWIELLFQLPWFVYAMVAQHSVTWHLLNVVYGVNASLTTFACILYVIGEGPLHGLSDTETWKLVGVYVPYVVLPLVILAGSFRRIRASTKV
;
A
#
# COMPACT_ATOMS: atom_id res chain seq x y z
N MET A 1 -24.74 -3.26 3.67
CA MET A 1 -23.29 -3.49 3.81
C MET A 1 -22.86 -3.23 5.24
N ALA A 2 -22.05 -4.09 5.86
CA ALA A 2 -21.51 -3.83 7.20
C ALA A 2 -20.51 -2.65 7.17
N LEU A 3 -20.23 -2.02 8.32
CA LEU A 3 -19.29 -0.91 8.39
C LEU A 3 -17.87 -1.29 7.90
N PHE A 4 -17.39 -2.45 8.34
CA PHE A 4 -16.08 -2.99 7.93
C PHE A 4 -15.99 -3.19 6.40
N ASP A 5 -17.07 -3.69 5.81
CA ASP A 5 -17.14 -3.96 4.38
C ASP A 5 -17.09 -2.65 3.58
N ARG A 6 -17.82 -1.61 4.03
CA ARG A 6 -17.73 -0.25 3.46
C ARG A 6 -16.32 0.31 3.55
N PHE A 7 -15.68 0.14 4.71
CA PHE A 7 -14.29 0.54 4.89
C PHE A 7 -13.37 -0.12 3.87
N CYS A 8 -13.45 -1.46 3.72
CA CYS A 8 -12.64 -2.18 2.73
C CYS A 8 -12.92 -1.71 1.29
N PHE A 9 -14.19 -1.51 0.94
CA PHE A 9 -14.58 -1.05 -0.40
C PHE A 9 -13.94 0.31 -0.74
N TYR A 10 -14.09 1.31 0.13
CA TYR A 10 -13.52 2.64 -0.12
C TYR A 10 -11.99 2.63 -0.08
N TYR A 11 -11.41 1.81 0.81
CA TYR A 11 -9.97 1.60 0.86
C TYR A 11 -9.43 1.12 -0.48
N TYR A 12 -9.98 0.03 -1.04
CA TYR A 12 -9.55 -0.52 -2.33
C TYR A 12 -9.84 0.42 -3.49
N LEU A 13 -11.01 1.07 -3.50
CA LEU A 13 -11.37 2.04 -4.52
C LEU A 13 -10.35 3.19 -4.62
N ILE A 14 -9.87 3.69 -3.49
CA ILE A 14 -8.86 4.77 -3.45
C ILE A 14 -7.46 4.22 -3.78
N HIS A 15 -7.13 3.00 -3.38
CA HIS A 15 -5.80 2.43 -3.64
C HIS A 15 -5.57 2.10 -5.11
N ILE A 16 -6.60 1.73 -5.88
CA ILE A 16 -6.45 1.46 -7.32
C ILE A 16 -5.78 2.61 -8.07
N PRO A 17 -6.28 3.86 -8.04
CA PRO A 17 -5.63 4.97 -8.75
C PRO A 17 -4.27 5.33 -8.15
N VAL A 18 -4.05 5.16 -6.84
CA VAL A 18 -2.73 5.38 -6.22
C VAL A 18 -1.71 4.39 -6.78
N THR A 19 -2.01 3.10 -6.75
CA THR A 19 -1.15 2.04 -7.31
C THR A 19 -0.91 2.23 -8.79
N VAL A 20 -1.94 2.56 -9.57
CA VAL A 20 -1.81 2.71 -11.03
C VAL A 20 -1.01 3.97 -11.40
N LEU A 21 -1.23 5.10 -10.72
CA LEU A 21 -0.62 6.38 -11.12
C LEU A 21 0.73 6.62 -10.45
N ILE A 22 0.87 6.24 -9.19
CA ILE A 22 2.05 6.54 -8.37
C ILE A 22 2.95 5.31 -8.29
N ASP A 23 2.48 4.21 -7.67
CA ASP A 23 3.37 3.10 -7.34
C ASP A 23 3.91 2.38 -8.58
N SER A 24 3.08 2.24 -9.62
CA SER A 24 3.50 1.64 -10.90
C SER A 24 4.70 2.35 -11.51
N SER A 25 4.88 3.65 -11.25
CA SER A 25 5.97 4.46 -11.81
C SER A 25 7.38 4.02 -11.35
N VAL A 26 7.44 3.21 -10.30
CA VAL A 26 8.68 2.62 -9.78
C VAL A 26 9.24 1.56 -10.75
N VAL A 27 8.38 0.88 -11.50
CA VAL A 27 8.75 -0.24 -12.39
C VAL A 27 8.30 -0.05 -13.84
N VAL A 28 7.33 0.83 -14.09
CA VAL A 28 6.81 1.19 -15.42
C VAL A 28 7.10 2.67 -15.67
N THR A 29 7.59 3.01 -16.85
CA THR A 29 7.73 4.42 -17.23
C THR A 29 6.35 5.10 -17.32
N PRO A 30 6.16 6.29 -16.72
CA PRO A 30 4.90 7.03 -16.84
C PRO A 30 4.50 7.21 -18.31
N VAL A 31 3.22 6.94 -18.60
CA VAL A 31 2.70 7.01 -19.98
C VAL A 31 2.05 8.37 -20.26
N PHE A 32 1.56 9.04 -19.22
CA PHE A 32 0.84 10.29 -19.32
C PHE A 32 1.58 11.44 -18.65
N ARG A 33 1.57 12.63 -19.25
CA ARG A 33 2.17 13.84 -18.65
C ARG A 33 1.59 14.19 -17.29
N PHE A 34 0.29 13.96 -17.08
CA PHE A 34 -0.33 14.21 -15.77
C PHE A 34 0.21 13.25 -14.70
N GLN A 35 0.59 12.03 -15.09
CA GLN A 35 1.17 11.05 -14.18
C GLN A 35 2.55 11.51 -13.72
N GLU A 36 3.41 11.95 -14.65
CA GLU A 36 4.70 12.58 -14.34
C GLU A 36 4.53 13.74 -13.36
N TRP A 37 3.58 14.64 -13.61
CA TRP A 37 3.29 15.77 -12.73
C TRP A 37 2.90 15.33 -11.30
N ILE A 38 2.06 14.29 -11.14
CA ILE A 38 1.68 13.76 -9.83
C ILE A 38 2.90 13.18 -9.11
N ILE A 39 3.73 12.43 -9.82
CA ILE A 39 4.94 11.80 -9.26
C ILE A 39 5.93 12.88 -8.82
N ASP A 40 6.19 13.88 -9.67
CA ASP A 40 7.09 14.99 -9.36
C ASP A 40 6.57 15.79 -8.16
N PHE A 41 5.27 16.06 -8.11
CA PHE A 41 4.64 16.71 -6.95
C PHE A 41 4.83 15.89 -5.67
N HIS A 42 4.62 14.57 -5.72
CA HIS A 42 4.80 13.67 -4.58
C HIS A 42 6.25 13.66 -4.09
N VAL A 43 7.21 13.47 -5.01
CA VAL A 43 8.64 13.43 -4.70
C VAL A 43 9.12 14.77 -4.15
N ALA A 44 8.75 15.89 -4.78
CA ALA A 44 9.15 17.21 -4.34
C ALA A 44 8.55 17.59 -2.98
N THR A 45 7.28 17.21 -2.73
CA THR A 45 6.60 17.55 -1.47
C THR A 45 7.13 16.74 -0.29
N ASN A 46 7.45 15.47 -0.52
CA ASN A 46 7.77 14.52 0.56
C ASN A 46 9.25 14.14 0.65
N LYS A 47 10.08 14.56 -0.31
CA LYS A 47 11.47 14.08 -0.48
C LYS A 47 11.54 12.56 -0.45
N ASP A 48 10.64 11.93 -1.20
CA ASP A 48 10.49 10.48 -1.17
C ASP A 48 11.70 9.78 -1.79
N ILE A 49 12.60 9.31 -0.93
CA ILE A 49 13.85 8.67 -1.33
C ILE A 49 13.61 7.35 -2.07
N LEU A 50 12.53 6.62 -1.75
CA LEU A 50 12.22 5.34 -2.37
C LEU A 50 11.75 5.53 -3.81
N MET A 51 10.94 6.57 -4.03
CA MET A 51 10.49 6.98 -5.36
C MET A 51 11.62 7.58 -6.20
N THR A 52 12.65 8.13 -5.56
CA THR A 52 13.82 8.71 -6.27
C THR A 52 14.84 7.64 -6.62
N SER A 53 15.33 6.88 -5.63
CA SER A 53 16.41 5.90 -5.81
C SER A 53 15.94 4.57 -6.39
N LYS A 54 14.65 4.21 -6.19
CA LYS A 54 13.99 3.02 -6.72
C LYS A 54 14.84 1.74 -6.58
N PRO A 55 15.24 1.36 -5.34
CA PRO A 55 16.14 0.23 -5.13
C PRO A 55 15.48 -1.08 -5.59
N LEU A 56 16.29 -2.08 -5.96
CA LEU A 56 15.81 -3.32 -6.58
C LEU A 56 14.78 -4.07 -5.71
N TRP A 57 14.98 -4.11 -4.40
CA TRP A 57 14.04 -4.75 -3.47
C TRP A 57 12.68 -4.04 -3.46
N PHE A 58 12.66 -2.71 -3.57
CA PHE A 58 11.43 -1.92 -3.60
C PHE A 58 10.68 -2.11 -4.91
N LYS A 59 11.40 -2.17 -6.04
CA LYS A 59 10.83 -2.62 -7.33
C LYS A 59 10.18 -4.00 -7.22
N GLY A 60 10.80 -4.91 -6.48
CA GLY A 60 10.22 -6.23 -6.19
C GLY A 60 8.88 -6.15 -5.46
N PHE A 61 8.76 -5.29 -4.44
CA PHE A 61 7.50 -5.06 -3.74
C PHE A 61 6.42 -4.47 -4.65
N VAL A 62 6.78 -3.49 -5.48
CA VAL A 62 5.84 -2.90 -6.45
C VAL A 62 5.39 -3.93 -7.48
N TRP A 63 6.26 -4.83 -7.96
CA TRP A 63 5.81 -5.92 -8.83
C TRP A 63 4.81 -6.85 -8.13
N ILE A 64 5.01 -7.18 -6.87
CA ILE A 64 4.04 -7.96 -6.08
C ILE A 64 2.72 -7.20 -5.97
N GLU A 65 2.76 -5.90 -5.73
CA GLU A 65 1.58 -5.05 -5.68
C GLU A 65 0.82 -5.07 -7.02
N LEU A 66 1.49 -4.82 -8.14
CA LEU A 66 0.85 -4.80 -9.47
C LEU A 66 0.30 -6.16 -9.90
N LEU A 67 1.00 -7.25 -9.58
CA LEU A 67 0.62 -8.59 -10.05
C LEU A 67 -0.41 -9.27 -9.15
N PHE A 68 -0.45 -8.96 -7.86
CA PHE A 68 -1.32 -9.65 -6.89
C PHE A 68 -2.27 -8.72 -6.16
N GLN A 69 -1.81 -7.57 -5.67
CA GLN A 69 -2.64 -6.67 -4.88
C GLN A 69 -3.62 -5.88 -5.76
N LEU A 70 -3.17 -5.34 -6.88
CA LEU A 70 -4.02 -4.58 -7.79
C LEU A 70 -5.19 -5.41 -8.36
N PRO A 71 -4.99 -6.65 -8.87
CA PRO A 71 -6.09 -7.52 -9.24
C PRO A 71 -7.02 -7.84 -8.07
N TRP A 72 -6.45 -8.03 -6.87
CA TRP A 72 -7.24 -8.22 -5.65
C TRP A 72 -8.10 -7.00 -5.32
N PHE A 73 -7.60 -5.76 -5.46
CA PHE A 73 -8.37 -4.54 -5.19
C PHE A 73 -9.63 -4.47 -6.05
N VAL A 74 -9.47 -4.73 -7.35
CA VAL A 74 -10.58 -4.73 -8.32
C VAL A 74 -11.58 -5.85 -7.98
N TYR A 75 -11.09 -7.06 -7.73
CA TYR A 75 -11.95 -8.19 -7.38
C TYR A 75 -12.69 -7.98 -6.04
N ALA A 76 -12.00 -7.46 -5.03
CA ALA A 76 -12.54 -7.27 -3.69
C ALA A 76 -13.71 -6.28 -3.66
N MET A 77 -13.81 -5.37 -4.62
CA MET A 77 -14.92 -4.42 -4.75
C MET A 77 -16.23 -5.04 -5.24
N VAL A 78 -16.16 -6.15 -5.98
CA VAL A 78 -17.34 -6.77 -6.62
C VAL A 78 -17.67 -8.16 -6.06
N ALA A 79 -16.70 -8.79 -5.41
CA ALA A 79 -16.84 -10.13 -4.88
C ALA A 79 -17.79 -10.20 -3.68
N GLN A 80 -18.45 -11.35 -3.53
CA GLN A 80 -19.22 -11.64 -2.33
C GLN A 80 -18.30 -11.83 -1.11
N HIS A 81 -18.66 -11.26 0.04
CA HIS A 81 -17.90 -11.32 1.29
C HIS A 81 -17.98 -12.71 1.95
N SER A 82 -17.39 -13.70 1.29
CA SER A 82 -17.26 -15.08 1.74
C SER A 82 -16.08 -15.27 2.71
N VAL A 83 -15.97 -16.46 3.31
CA VAL A 83 -14.79 -16.84 4.11
C VAL A 83 -13.50 -16.71 3.28
N THR A 84 -13.53 -17.11 2.01
CA THR A 84 -12.40 -16.95 1.08
C THR A 84 -12.06 -15.48 0.86
N TRP A 85 -13.07 -14.60 0.73
CA TRP A 85 -12.84 -13.16 0.61
C TRP A 85 -12.11 -12.61 1.85
N HIS A 86 -12.52 -13.00 3.05
CA HIS A 86 -11.81 -12.61 4.27
C HIS A 86 -10.41 -13.21 4.37
N LEU A 87 -10.20 -14.44 3.90
CA LEU A 87 -8.87 -15.07 3.88
C LEU A 87 -7.90 -14.29 2.99
N LEU A 88 -8.34 -13.90 1.79
CA LEU A 88 -7.53 -13.11 0.86
C LEU A 88 -7.22 -11.71 1.41
N ASN A 89 -8.16 -11.10 2.14
CA ASN A 89 -7.89 -9.86 2.89
C ASN A 89 -6.82 -10.01 3.98
N VAL A 90 -6.76 -11.16 4.66
CA VAL A 90 -5.70 -11.43 5.65
C VAL A 90 -4.35 -11.53 4.96
N VAL A 91 -4.26 -12.29 3.86
CA VAL A 91 -3.02 -12.42 3.06
C VAL A 91 -2.57 -11.05 2.55
N TYR A 92 -3.49 -10.28 1.98
CA TYR A 92 -3.25 -8.92 1.53
C TYR A 92 -2.75 -8.04 2.68
N GLY A 93 -3.46 -8.02 3.81
CA GLY A 93 -3.14 -7.17 4.95
C GLY A 93 -1.76 -7.45 5.52
N VAL A 94 -1.36 -8.73 5.61
CA VAL A 94 0.00 -9.12 5.99
C VAL A 94 1.01 -8.57 5.00
N ASN A 95 0.84 -8.84 3.70
CA ASN A 95 1.80 -8.44 2.68
C ASN A 95 1.99 -6.92 2.61
N ALA A 96 0.89 -6.16 2.52
CA ALA A 96 0.93 -4.70 2.42
C ALA A 96 1.55 -4.06 3.67
N SER A 97 1.19 -4.54 4.86
CA SER A 97 1.75 -4.02 6.11
C SER A 97 3.25 -4.27 6.24
N LEU A 98 3.72 -5.47 5.88
CA LEU A 98 5.13 -5.85 6.00
C LEU A 98 6.03 -5.14 4.97
N THR A 99 5.61 -5.09 3.71
CA THR A 99 6.36 -4.41 2.65
C THR A 99 6.49 -2.91 2.95
N THR A 100 5.39 -2.27 3.36
CA THR A 100 5.40 -0.86 3.77
C THR A 100 6.21 -0.64 5.05
N PHE A 101 6.14 -1.55 6.03
CA PHE A 101 6.96 -1.46 7.24
C PHE A 101 8.46 -1.53 6.90
N ALA A 102 8.86 -2.39 5.96
CA ALA A 102 10.23 -2.42 5.46
C ALA A 102 10.63 -1.09 4.79
N CYS A 103 9.72 -0.45 4.04
CA CYS A 103 9.94 0.90 3.50
C CYS A 103 10.17 1.94 4.62
N ILE A 104 9.39 1.90 5.70
CA ILE A 104 9.57 2.79 6.86
C ILE A 104 10.94 2.59 7.50
N LEU A 105 11.35 1.33 7.73
CA LEU A 105 12.68 1.04 8.29
C LEU A 105 13.80 1.56 7.39
N TYR A 106 13.65 1.42 6.07
CA TYR A 106 14.60 1.97 5.11
C TYR A 106 14.66 3.50 5.17
N VAL A 107 13.51 4.18 5.25
CA VAL A 107 13.46 5.65 5.38
C VAL A 107 14.16 6.12 6.66
N ILE A 108 13.95 5.43 7.79
CA ILE A 108 14.59 5.78 9.07
C ILE A 108 16.10 5.53 9.03
N GLY A 109 16.54 4.41 8.45
CA GLY A 109 17.95 4.02 8.42
C GLY A 109 18.79 4.77 7.39
N GLU A 110 18.24 4.98 6.20
CA GLU A 110 18.97 5.51 5.03
C GLU A 110 18.60 6.96 4.70
N GLY A 111 17.51 7.50 5.26
CA GLY A 111 17.06 8.87 5.03
C GLY A 111 18.18 9.92 5.14
N PRO A 112 18.97 9.94 6.23
CA PRO A 112 20.07 10.90 6.38
C PRO A 112 21.15 10.77 5.29
N LEU A 113 21.46 9.55 4.84
CA LEU A 113 22.42 9.29 3.76
C LEU A 113 21.92 9.79 2.40
N HIS A 114 20.61 9.89 2.25
CA HIS A 114 19.93 10.49 1.10
C HIS A 114 19.59 11.98 1.29
N GLY A 115 20.11 12.63 2.33
CA GLY A 115 19.99 14.08 2.54
C GLY A 115 18.68 14.53 3.19
N LEU A 116 17.96 13.63 3.86
CA LEU A 116 16.79 14.00 4.66
C LEU A 116 17.25 14.51 6.04
N SER A 117 16.69 15.64 6.46
CA SER A 117 16.75 16.05 7.87
C SER A 117 15.83 15.17 8.72
N ASP A 118 16.03 15.17 10.04
CA ASP A 118 15.18 14.40 10.97
C ASP A 118 13.68 14.72 10.81
N THR A 119 13.35 16.00 10.58
CA THR A 119 11.97 16.43 10.38
C THR A 119 11.39 15.88 9.07
N GLU A 120 12.18 15.84 8.01
CA GLU A 120 11.77 15.30 6.71
C GLU A 120 11.63 13.78 6.74
N THR A 121 12.54 13.10 7.45
CA THR A 121 12.44 11.66 7.71
C THR A 121 11.13 11.32 8.41
N TRP A 122 10.78 11.99 9.52
CA TRP A 122 9.53 11.71 10.22
C TRP A 122 8.28 12.14 9.45
N LYS A 123 8.37 13.20 8.65
CA LYS A 123 7.32 13.57 7.70
C LYS A 123 7.08 12.44 6.69
N LEU A 124 8.14 11.92 6.09
CA LEU A 124 8.05 10.82 5.11
C LEU A 124 7.54 9.54 5.76
N VAL A 125 8.01 9.18 6.96
CA VAL A 125 7.44 8.06 7.74
C VAL A 125 5.93 8.24 7.93
N GLY A 126 5.48 9.46 8.27
CA GLY A 126 4.06 9.78 8.39
C GLY A 126 3.24 9.54 7.12
N VAL A 127 3.84 9.71 5.93
CA VAL A 127 3.21 9.37 4.64
C VAL A 127 3.02 7.86 4.48
N TYR A 128 3.97 7.04 4.93
CA TYR A 128 3.92 5.58 4.82
C TYR A 128 3.06 4.90 5.92
N VAL A 129 2.94 5.50 7.10
CA VAL A 129 2.22 4.90 8.26
C VAL A 129 0.78 4.45 7.93
N PRO A 130 -0.07 5.22 7.22
CA PRO A 130 -1.41 4.78 6.85
C PRO A 130 -1.42 3.46 6.07
N TYR A 131 -0.41 3.22 5.22
CA TYR A 131 -0.25 2.01 4.42
C TYR A 131 0.26 0.80 5.23
N VAL A 132 0.63 1.00 6.50
CA VAL A 132 0.80 -0.10 7.47
C VAL A 132 -0.49 -0.31 8.27
N VAL A 133 -1.02 0.78 8.83
CA VAL A 133 -2.13 0.72 9.80
C VAL A 133 -3.42 0.23 9.15
N LEU A 134 -3.78 0.77 7.98
CA LEU A 134 -5.05 0.41 7.33
C LEU A 134 -5.07 -1.05 6.87
N PRO A 135 -4.01 -1.61 6.24
CA PRO A 135 -3.93 -3.05 5.98
C PRO A 135 -3.99 -3.92 7.23
N LEU A 136 -3.40 -3.49 8.36
CA LEU A 136 -3.53 -4.22 9.63
C LEU A 136 -4.96 -4.21 10.18
N VAL A 137 -5.71 -3.12 9.98
CA VAL A 137 -7.14 -3.07 10.31
C VAL A 137 -7.94 -4.06 9.44
N ILE A 138 -7.64 -4.13 8.13
CA ILE A 138 -8.26 -5.10 7.20
C ILE A 138 -7.94 -6.53 7.62
N LEU A 139 -6.67 -6.83 7.93
CA LEU A 139 -6.21 -8.12 8.44
C LEU A 139 -7.00 -8.51 9.69
N ALA A 140 -6.98 -7.67 10.72
CA ALA A 140 -7.58 -7.98 12.00
C ALA A 140 -9.12 -8.11 11.90
N GLY A 141 -9.77 -7.27 11.10
CA GLY A 141 -11.21 -7.37 10.86
C GLY A 141 -11.60 -8.64 10.11
N SER A 142 -10.84 -9.01 9.08
CA SER A 142 -11.09 -10.22 8.29
C SER A 142 -10.80 -11.50 9.07
N PHE A 143 -9.70 -11.54 9.82
CA PHE A 143 -9.36 -12.67 10.68
C PHE A 143 -10.44 -12.96 11.73
N ARG A 144 -10.98 -11.90 12.37
CA ARG A 144 -12.10 -12.05 13.32
C ARG A 144 -13.35 -12.66 12.67
N ARG A 145 -13.63 -12.34 11.41
CA ARG A 145 -14.78 -12.88 10.66
C ARG A 145 -14.59 -14.35 10.29
N ILE A 146 -13.39 -14.73 9.84
CA ILE A 146 -13.04 -16.14 9.61
C ILE A 146 -13.25 -16.94 10.90
N ARG A 147 -12.69 -16.47 12.03
CA ARG A 147 -12.82 -17.15 13.32
C ARG A 147 -14.28 -17.26 13.79
N ALA A 148 -15.12 -16.27 13.49
CA ALA A 148 -16.54 -16.34 13.82
C ALA A 148 -17.28 -17.39 12.98
N SER A 149 -16.91 -17.56 11.71
CA SER A 149 -17.52 -18.56 10.81
C SER A 149 -17.15 -20.01 11.14
N THR A 150 -16.04 -20.24 11.85
CA THR A 150 -15.58 -21.59 12.23
C THR A 150 -16.07 -22.05 13.60
N LYS A 151 -16.75 -21.19 14.36
CA LYS A 151 -17.42 -21.58 15.61
C LYS A 151 -18.77 -22.21 15.27
N VAL A 152 -18.73 -23.44 14.77
CA VAL A 152 -19.87 -24.36 14.66
C VAL A 152 -19.77 -25.35 15.81
#